data_AF-A0A504KNV7-F1
#
_entry.id   AF-A0A504KNV7-F1
#
_cell.length_a   1.000
_cell.length_b   1.000
_cell.length_c   1.000
_cell.angle_alpha   90.00
_cell.angle_beta   90.00
_cell.angle_gamma   90.00
#
_symmetry.space_group_name_H-M   'P 1'
#
loop_
_entity.id
_entity.type
_entity.pdbx_description
1 polymer ?
#
loop_
_entity_poly.entity_id
_entity_poly.type
_entity_poly.pdbx_seq_one_letter_code
_entity_poly.pdbx_strand_id
1 'polypeptide(L)' 'MVSLNSYCTETEAAGIMGYSVEDFRRLMGADHKAPRPCGFMAGSDEQHYVRALIVNYRDARSRR' A
#
# COMPACT_ATOMS: atom_id res chain seq x y z
N MET A 1 6.77 12.88 -12.16
CA MET A 1 5.48 12.30 -12.58
C MET A 1 5.49 10.83 -12.16
N VAL A 2 4.72 10.42 -11.15
CA VAL A 2 4.64 8.99 -10.76
C VAL A 2 3.59 8.35 -11.67
N SER A 3 3.98 7.35 -12.45
CA SER A 3 3.04 6.64 -13.32
C SER A 3 1.97 5.99 -12.45
N LEU A 4 0.71 6.44 -12.58
CA LEU A 4 -0.43 5.93 -11.79
C LEU A 4 -0.74 4.46 -12.07
N ASN A 5 -0.21 3.93 -13.18
CA ASN A 5 -0.43 2.55 -13.65
C ASN A 5 0.68 1.58 -13.23
N SER A 6 1.66 2.00 -12.42
CA SER A 6 2.63 1.07 -11.86
C SER A 6 2.04 0.39 -10.62
N TYR A 7 1.59 -0.84 -10.80
CA TYR A 7 1.28 -1.74 -9.68
C TYR A 7 2.58 -2.20 -9.01
N CYS A 8 2.50 -2.49 -7.72
CA CYS A 8 3.57 -3.14 -6.98
C CYS A 8 2.99 -4.30 -6.15
N THR A 9 3.83 -5.29 -5.90
CA THR A 9 3.53 -6.41 -5.02
C THR A 9 3.37 -5.96 -3.58
N GLU A 10 2.83 -6.82 -2.74
CA GLU A 10 2.74 -6.59 -1.29
C GLU A 10 4.11 -6.36 -0.64
N THR A 11 5.12 -7.14 -1.05
CA THR A 11 6.50 -7.01 -0.54
C THR A 11 7.07 -5.63 -0.85
N GLU A 12 6.88 -5.15 -2.08
CA GLU A 12 7.31 -3.81 -2.47
C GLU A 12 6.53 -2.71 -1.74
N ALA A 13 5.22 -2.89 -1.58
CA ALA A 13 4.37 -1.95 -0.86
C ALA A 13 4.79 -1.82 0.62
N ALA A 14 5.07 -2.94 1.29
CA ALA A 14 5.60 -2.99 2.65
C ALA A 14 6.97 -2.30 2.74
N GLY A 15 7.87 -2.58 1.78
CA GLY A 15 9.18 -1.96 1.71
C GLY A 15 9.12 -0.43 1.53
N ILE A 16 8.22 0.07 0.69
CA ILE A 16 8.00 1.52 0.52
C ILE A 16 7.55 2.16 1.83
N MET A 17 6.66 1.48 2.56
CA MET A 17 6.13 1.94 3.85
C MET A 17 7.12 1.78 5.02
N GLY A 18 8.24 1.07 4.82
CA GLY A 18 9.19 0.74 5.89
C GLY A 18 8.64 -0.29 6.89
N TYR A 19 7.74 -1.17 6.47
CA TYR A 19 7.14 -2.21 7.30
C TYR A 19 7.59 -3.60 6.92
N SER A 20 7.47 -4.54 7.86
CA SER A 20 7.41 -5.95 7.53
C SER A 20 6.13 -6.23 6.72
N VAL A 21 6.12 -7.31 5.94
CA VAL A 21 4.92 -7.72 5.18
C VAL A 21 3.74 -7.99 6.14
N GLU A 22 4.00 -8.58 7.30
CA GLU A 22 2.96 -8.84 8.30
C GLU A 22 2.37 -7.55 8.89
N ASP A 23 3.20 -6.57 9.24
CA ASP A 23 2.72 -5.29 9.78
C ASP A 23 2.00 -4.46 8.71
N PHE A 24 2.45 -4.55 7.46
CA PHE A 24 1.75 -3.98 6.33
C PHE A 24 0.37 -4.64 6.13
N ARG A 25 0.28 -5.98 6.19
CA ARG A 25 -1.01 -6.70 6.15
C ARG A 25 -1.92 -6.31 7.31
N ARG A 26 -1.38 -6.20 8.53
CA ARG A 26 -2.16 -5.74 9.70
C ARG A 26 -2.69 -4.34 9.50
N LEU A 27 -1.88 -3.42 8.96
CA LEU A 27 -2.32 -2.06 8.63
C LEU A 27 -3.45 -2.06 7.58
N MET A 28 -3.31 -2.88 6.53
CA MET A 28 -4.31 -3.02 5.48
C MET A 28 -5.57 -3.76 5.94
N GLY A 29 -5.49 -4.60 6.98
CA GLY A 29 -6.62 -5.30 7.59
C GLY A 29 -7.31 -4.55 8.73
N ALA A 30 -6.61 -3.66 9.44
CA ALA A 30 -7.12 -2.98 10.64
C ALA A 30 -8.01 -1.76 10.32
N ASP A 31 -9.29 -1.87 10.66
CA ASP A 31 -10.36 -0.85 10.77
C ASP A 31 -10.54 0.19 9.62
N HIS A 32 -11.78 0.27 9.11
CA HIS A 32 -12.20 0.97 7.89
C HIS A 32 -12.16 2.51 7.94
N LYS A 33 -11.73 3.11 9.06
CA LYS A 33 -11.83 4.56 9.28
C LYS A 33 -10.61 5.38 8.87
N ALA A 34 -9.45 4.75 8.64
CA ALA A 34 -8.26 5.45 8.16
C ALA A 34 -8.20 5.43 6.62
N PRO A 35 -7.83 6.55 5.96
CA PRO A 35 -7.55 6.52 4.53
C PRO A 35 -6.37 5.58 4.28
N ARG A 36 -6.59 4.45 3.61
CA ARG A 36 -5.58 3.42 3.35
C ARG A 36 -5.21 3.41 1.87
N PRO A 37 -3.98 3.01 1.52
CA PRO A 37 -3.60 2.90 0.13
C PRO A 37 -4.37 1.75 -0.53
N CYS A 38 -5.35 2.07 -1.37
CA CYS A 38 -6.23 1.10 -2.01
C CYS A 38 -5.41 0.18 -2.95
N GLY A 39 -5.25 -1.09 -2.57
CA GLY A 39 -4.88 -2.15 -3.50
C GLY A 39 -6.13 -2.69 -4.17
N PHE A 40 -6.05 -3.01 -5.47
CA PHE A 40 -7.09 -3.79 -6.13
C PHE A 40 -6.68 -5.25 -5.99
N MET A 41 -7.53 -6.08 -5.38
CA MET A 41 -7.39 -7.53 -5.53
C MET A 41 -7.71 -7.86 -6.99
N ALA A 42 -6.69 -8.07 -7.83
CA ALA A 42 -6.89 -8.76 -9.09
C ALA A 42 -7.27 -10.21 -8.73
N GLY A 43 -8.23 -10.82 -9.42
CA GLY A 43 -8.82 -12.12 -9.06
C GLY A 43 -7.89 -13.35 -9.10
N SER A 44 -6.58 -13.17 -9.13
CA SER A 44 -5.57 -14.21 -8.88
C SER A 44 -5.02 -14.02 -7.46
N ASP A 45 -4.50 -15.07 -6.81
CA ASP A 45 -3.99 -15.10 -5.43
C ASP A 45 -2.90 -14.05 -5.05
N GLU A 46 -2.61 -13.09 -5.92
CA GLU A 46 -1.60 -12.05 -5.77
C GLU A 46 -2.24 -10.67 -5.57
N GLN A 47 -1.99 -10.05 -4.42
CA GLN A 47 -2.46 -8.70 -4.13
C GLN A 47 -1.60 -7.66 -4.85
N HIS A 48 -2.23 -6.85 -5.70
CA HIS A 48 -1.58 -5.74 -6.39
C HIS A 48 -1.97 -4.39 -5.78
N TYR A 49 -0.96 -3.60 -5.44
CA TYR A 49 -1.12 -2.28 -4.84
C TYR A 49 -0.77 -1.19 -5.84
N VAL A 50 -1.51 -0.08 -5.84
CA VAL A 50 -1.15 1.08 -6.67
C VAL A 50 0.02 1.80 -6.00
N ARG A 51 1.21 1.72 -6.61
CA ARG A 51 2.47 2.23 -6.02
C ARG A 51 2.37 3.71 -5.66
N ALA A 52 1.74 4.52 -6.50
CA ALA A 52 1.56 5.95 -6.26
C ALA A 52 0.72 6.23 -4.99
N LEU A 53 -0.30 5.42 -4.71
CA LEU A 53 -1.12 5.56 -3.51
C LEU A 53 -0.34 5.19 -2.25
N ILE A 54 0.49 4.15 -2.31
CA ILE A 54 1.36 3.73 -1.21
C ILE A 54 2.35 4.85 -0.85
N VAL A 55 3.03 5.42 -1.85
CA VAL A 55 4.00 6.51 -1.65
C VAL A 55 3.31 7.74 -1.05
N ASN A 56 2.18 8.16 -1.63
CA ASN A 56 1.43 9.31 -1.13
C ASN A 56 0.96 9.11 0.32
N TYR A 57 0.51 7.90 0.65
CA TYR A 57 0.07 7.56 2.01
C TYR A 57 1.22 7.62 3.02
N ARG A 58 2.38 7.04 2.68
CA ARG A 58 3.60 7.15 3.48
C ARG A 58 3.96 8.62 3.74
N ASP A 59 4.03 9.42 2.69
CA ASP A 59 4.43 10.82 2.79
C ASP A 59 3.45 11.65 3.63
N ALA A 60 2.14 11.39 3.49
CA ALA A 60 1.12 12.03 4.32
C ALA A 60 1.24 11.64 5.79
N ARG A 61 1.64 10.39 6.09
CA ARG A 61 1.87 9.92 7.45
C ARG A 61 3.14 10.51 8.07
N SER A 62 4.23 10.63 7.31
CA SER A 62 5.50 11.23 7.79
C SER A 62 5.40 12.73 8.07
N ARG A 63 4.37 13.41 7.57
CA ARG A 63 4.10 14.84 7.82
C ARG A 63 3.24 15.09 9.07
N ARG A 64 2.75 14.04 9.73
CA ARG A 64 2.03 14.11 11.00
C ARG A 64 2.96 13.73 12.14
#